data_AF-A0A397G6R1-F1
#
_entry.id   AF-A0A397G6R1-F1
#
_cell.length_a   1.000
_cell.length_b   1.000
_cell.length_c   1.000
_cell.angle_alpha   90.00
_cell.angle_beta   90.00
_cell.angle_gamma   90.00
#
_symmetry.space_group_name_H-M   'P 1'
#
loop_
_entity.id
_entity.type
_entity.pdbx_description
1 polymer ?
#
loop_
_entity_poly.entity_id
_entity_poly.type
_entity_poly.pdbx_seq_one_letter_code
_entity_poly.pdbx_strand_id
1 'polypeptide(L)'
;MVNKILEIDATTTDTLGKNSLHPIYLSLGNIPTWRRNKEDAKQLLGYFPILSTKNKTEKESSDFKKLARKTFHDSIKFLLDPLFQGDGGVDFNIDGKDVWFFPRISTIICDWPEACTFSLTYKSANSNYPCHFCLVQKEDLIDIRKDQLIDTP
;
A
#
# COMPACT_ATOMS: atom_id res chain seq x y z
N MET A 1 -12.03 18.19 8.05
CA MET A 1 -10.98 17.17 7.86
C MET A 1 -11.40 16.24 6.74
N VAL A 2 -10.57 16.06 5.72
CA VAL A 2 -10.89 15.21 4.57
C VAL A 2 -10.02 13.97 4.63
N ASN A 3 -10.66 12.81 4.82
CA ASN A 3 -9.97 11.54 4.81
C ASN A 3 -9.75 11.12 3.36
N LYS A 4 -8.53 10.69 3.06
CA LYS A 4 -8.15 10.14 1.77
C LYS A 4 -7.90 8.64 1.91
N ILE A 5 -8.45 7.88 0.98
CA ILE A 5 -8.24 6.44 0.87
C ILE A 5 -7.36 6.18 -0.34
N LEU A 6 -6.31 5.38 -0.15
CA LEU A 6 -5.52 4.85 -1.25
C LEU A 6 -6.09 3.48 -1.61
N GLU A 7 -6.32 3.24 -2.89
CA GLU A 7 -6.78 1.97 -3.40
C GLU A 7 -5.73 1.43 -4.37
N ILE A 8 -5.26 0.21 -4.13
CA ILE A 8 -4.26 -0.45 -4.97
C ILE A 8 -4.81 -1.80 -5.37
N ASP A 9 -4.88 -2.06 -6.67
CA ASP A 9 -5.42 -3.30 -7.22
C ASP A 9 -4.67 -3.67 -8.48
N ALA A 10 -4.11 -4.88 -8.56
CA ALA A 10 -3.36 -5.33 -9.72
C ALA A 10 -4.30 -5.50 -10.91
N THR A 11 -4.02 -4.77 -11.99
CA THR A 11 -4.80 -4.85 -13.22
C THR A 11 -3.97 -5.57 -14.29
N THR A 12 -4.50 -6.68 -14.81
CA THR A 12 -3.92 -7.38 -15.96
C THR A 12 -4.05 -6.51 -17.20
N THR A 13 -2.95 -6.28 -17.92
CA THR A 13 -2.91 -5.41 -19.09
C THR A 13 -2.88 -6.14 -20.44
N ASP A 14 -2.78 -7.46 -20.42
CA ASP A 14 -2.84 -8.27 -21.64
C ASP A 14 -3.99 -9.27 -21.63
N THR A 15 -4.37 -9.73 -22.80
CA THR A 15 -5.44 -10.72 -23.00
C THR A 15 -5.06 -12.11 -22.48
N LEU A 16 -3.79 -12.33 -22.10
CA LEU A 16 -3.23 -13.63 -21.72
C LEU A 16 -2.96 -13.78 -20.23
N GLY A 17 -3.17 -12.75 -19.41
CA GLY A 17 -2.86 -12.77 -17.97
C GLY A 17 -1.39 -12.62 -17.59
N LYS A 18 -0.49 -12.26 -18.51
CA LYS A 18 0.97 -12.36 -18.25
C LYS A 18 1.59 -11.08 -17.71
N ASN A 19 1.08 -9.93 -18.14
CA ASN A 19 1.53 -8.62 -17.68
C ASN A 19 0.45 -8.02 -16.78
N SER A 20 0.88 -7.56 -15.61
CA SER A 20 0.05 -6.79 -14.69
C SER A 20 0.67 -5.41 -14.49
N LEU A 21 -0.18 -4.44 -14.16
CA LEU A 21 0.22 -3.17 -13.59
C LEU A 21 -0.43 -3.04 -12.22
N HIS A 22 0.20 -2.28 -11.32
CA HIS A 22 -0.37 -1.97 -10.02
C HIS A 22 -0.68 -0.47 -9.97
N PRO A 23 -1.84 -0.04 -10.53
CA PRO A 23 -2.31 1.33 -10.39
C PRO A 23 -2.60 1.67 -8.93
N ILE A 24 -2.37 2.94 -8.59
CA ILE A 24 -2.75 3.52 -7.29
C ILE A 24 -3.80 4.58 -7.54
N TYR A 25 -4.96 4.39 -6.94
CA TYR A 25 -6.05 5.36 -6.97
C TYR A 25 -6.15 6.08 -5.63
N LEU A 26 -6.58 7.33 -5.69
CA LEU A 26 -6.95 8.15 -4.55
C LEU A 26 -8.45 8.40 -4.58
N SER A 27 -9.12 8.15 -3.46
CA SER A 27 -10.52 8.47 -3.30
C SER A 27 -10.76 9.22 -1.99
N LEU A 28 -11.88 9.94 -1.90
CA LEU A 28 -12.29 10.62 -0.69
C LEU A 28 -13.01 9.63 0.23
N GLY A 29 -12.46 9.40 1.42
CA GLY A 29 -13.02 8.49 2.43
C GLY A 29 -14.40 8.90 2.93
N ASN A 30 -14.73 10.18 2.76
CA ASN A 30 -16.01 10.77 3.17
C ASN A 30 -17.17 10.37 2.23
N ILE A 31 -16.87 9.85 1.04
CA ILE A 31 -17.87 9.42 0.05
C ILE A 31 -18.36 8.01 0.39
N PRO A 32 -19.68 7.75 0.39
CA PRO A 32 -20.22 6.42 0.68
C PRO A 32 -19.75 5.39 -0.37
N THR A 33 -19.54 4.14 0.06
CA THR A 33 -18.91 3.08 -0.75
C THR A 33 -19.55 2.89 -2.12
N TRP A 34 -20.89 2.90 -2.22
CA TRP A 34 -21.60 2.73 -3.50
C TRP A 34 -21.28 3.84 -4.51
N ARG A 35 -21.02 5.06 -4.02
CA ARG A 35 -20.63 6.21 -4.85
C ARG A 35 -19.13 6.23 -5.15
N ARG A 36 -18.32 5.82 -4.16
CA ARG A 36 -16.85 5.72 -4.26
C ARG A 36 -16.40 4.65 -5.25
N ASN A 37 -17.20 3.62 -5.47
CA ASN A 37 -16.89 2.56 -6.44
C ASN A 37 -17.13 2.96 -7.91
N LYS A 38 -17.55 4.20 -8.17
CA LYS A 38 -17.65 4.74 -9.53
C LYS A 38 -16.31 5.31 -9.98
N GLU A 39 -16.04 5.24 -11.28
CA GLU A 39 -14.77 5.66 -11.89
C GLU A 39 -14.46 7.14 -11.60
N ASP A 40 -15.46 8.00 -11.67
CA ASP A 40 -15.36 9.44 -11.43
C ASP A 40 -15.14 9.83 -9.95
N ALA A 41 -15.25 8.87 -9.03
CA ALA A 41 -14.98 9.09 -7.61
C ALA A 41 -13.54 8.70 -7.20
N LYS A 42 -12.73 8.26 -8.17
CA LYS A 42 -11.35 7.81 -7.99
C LYS A 42 -10.43 8.55 -8.94
N GLN A 43 -9.29 9.02 -8.45
CA GLN A 43 -8.26 9.62 -9.28
C GLN A 43 -7.03 8.71 -9.33
N LEU A 44 -6.60 8.34 -10.53
CA LEU A 44 -5.32 7.63 -10.70
C LEU A 44 -4.17 8.56 -10.32
N LEU A 45 -3.33 8.13 -9.38
CA LEU A 45 -2.10 8.83 -8.98
C LEU A 45 -0.88 8.36 -9.76
N GLY A 46 -0.83 7.08 -10.14
CA GLY A 46 0.29 6.50 -10.85
C GLY A 46 0.31 4.98 -10.79
N TYR A 47 1.44 4.40 -11.18
CA TYR A 47 1.65 2.96 -11.22
C TYR A 47 2.89 2.60 -10.41
N PHE A 48 2.83 1.52 -9.64
CA PHE A 48 4.04 1.03 -8.97
C PHE A 48 5.03 0.43 -9.97
N PRO A 49 6.34 0.66 -9.75
CA PRO A 49 7.37 -0.05 -10.49
C PRO A 49 7.33 -1.54 -10.16
N ILE A 50 7.30 -2.37 -11.20
CA ILE A 50 7.41 -3.82 -11.10
C ILE A 50 8.86 -4.20 -11.34
N LEU A 51 9.52 -4.73 -10.32
CA LEU A 51 10.89 -5.23 -10.45
C LEU A 51 10.89 -6.59 -11.14
N SER A 52 11.60 -6.69 -12.26
CA SER A 52 11.85 -7.96 -12.94
C SER A 52 13.11 -8.63 -12.37
N THR A 53 13.12 -9.95 -12.41
CA THR A 53 14.29 -10.78 -12.04
C THR A 53 14.64 -11.69 -13.19
N LYS A 54 15.91 -12.10 -13.28
CA LYS A 54 16.35 -13.00 -14.35
C LYS A 54 15.89 -14.43 -14.06
N ASN A 55 15.94 -14.83 -12.79
CA ASN A 55 15.68 -16.20 -12.35
C ASN A 55 14.82 -16.26 -11.07
N LYS A 56 14.12 -17.37 -10.86
CA LYS A 56 13.28 -17.61 -9.65
C LYS A 56 14.07 -17.52 -8.34
N THR A 57 15.32 -18.00 -8.34
CA THR A 57 16.21 -17.96 -7.16
C THR A 57 16.52 -16.54 -6.72
N GLU A 58 16.70 -15.62 -7.67
CA GLU A 58 16.95 -14.21 -7.38
C GLU A 58 15.72 -13.55 -6.75
N LYS A 59 14.52 -13.86 -7.27
CA LYS A 59 13.23 -13.40 -6.70
C LYS A 59 13.02 -13.84 -5.26
N GLU A 60 13.52 -15.01 -4.89
CA GLU A 60 13.39 -15.56 -3.54
C GLU A 60 14.48 -15.05 -2.58
N SER A 61 15.53 -14.41 -3.10
CA SER A 61 16.65 -13.89 -2.30
C SER A 61 16.22 -12.80 -1.31
N SER A 62 16.93 -12.71 -0.19
CA SER A 62 16.65 -11.70 0.84
C SER A 62 16.88 -10.27 0.33
N ASP A 63 17.89 -10.08 -0.53
CA ASP A 63 18.25 -8.76 -1.05
C ASP A 63 17.23 -8.25 -2.06
N PHE A 64 16.70 -9.13 -2.93
CA PHE A 64 15.61 -8.76 -3.82
C PHE A 64 14.36 -8.37 -3.03
N LYS A 65 14.00 -9.11 -1.97
CA LYS A 65 12.87 -8.76 -1.11
C LYS A 65 13.06 -7.39 -0.44
N LYS A 66 14.28 -7.09 0.06
CA LYS A 66 14.61 -5.77 0.63
C LYS A 66 14.51 -4.67 -0.41
N LEU A 67 15.00 -4.92 -1.63
CA LEU A 67 14.93 -3.97 -2.73
C LEU A 67 13.48 -3.70 -3.13
N ALA A 68 12.67 -4.75 -3.35
CA ALA A 68 11.25 -4.62 -3.66
C ALA A 68 10.50 -3.81 -2.59
N ARG A 69 10.78 -4.08 -1.31
CA ARG A 69 10.23 -3.32 -0.18
C ARG A 69 10.60 -1.84 -0.23
N LYS A 70 11.90 -1.57 -0.39
CA LYS A 70 12.42 -0.20 -0.43
C LYS A 70 11.79 0.56 -1.60
N THR A 71 11.79 -0.03 -2.78
CA THR A 71 11.17 0.54 -3.98
C THR A 71 9.69 0.84 -3.76
N PHE A 72 8.93 -0.06 -3.13
CA PHE A 72 7.52 0.18 -2.80
C PHE A 72 7.33 1.40 -1.88
N HIS A 73 8.05 1.44 -0.75
CA HIS A 73 7.94 2.56 0.19
C HIS A 73 8.44 3.88 -0.40
N ASP A 74 9.53 3.86 -1.16
CA ASP A 74 10.06 5.03 -1.85
C ASP A 74 9.07 5.55 -2.90
N SER A 75 8.37 4.64 -3.61
CA SER A 75 7.33 5.01 -4.58
C SER A 75 6.11 5.65 -3.91
N ILE A 76 5.61 5.07 -2.80
CA ILE A 76 4.54 5.68 -2.01
C ILE A 76 4.97 7.05 -1.49
N LYS A 77 6.17 7.15 -0.92
CA LYS A 77 6.70 8.42 -0.40
C LYS A 77 6.73 9.45 -1.52
N PHE A 78 7.27 9.11 -2.68
CA PHE A 78 7.35 9.99 -3.84
C PHE A 78 5.97 10.45 -4.32
N LEU A 79 4.98 9.54 -4.42
CA LEU A 79 3.64 9.87 -4.88
C LEU A 79 2.84 10.72 -3.89
N LEU A 80 3.10 10.55 -2.58
CA LEU A 80 2.41 11.28 -1.54
C LEU A 80 3.13 12.56 -1.11
N ASP A 81 4.41 12.73 -1.45
CA ASP A 81 5.21 13.91 -1.08
C ASP A 81 4.49 15.22 -1.40
N PRO A 82 3.89 15.42 -2.61
CA PRO A 82 3.18 16.64 -2.94
C PRO A 82 1.95 16.92 -2.05
N LEU A 83 1.36 15.89 -1.44
CA LEU A 83 0.21 16.07 -0.52
C LEU A 83 0.61 16.64 0.83
N PHE A 84 1.90 16.57 1.18
CA PHE A 84 2.45 16.96 2.46
C PHE A 84 3.49 18.09 2.37
N GLN A 85 3.71 18.64 1.17
CA GLN A 85 4.57 19.81 0.94
C GLN A 85 3.85 21.11 1.36
N GLY A 86 4.62 22.09 1.86
CA GLY A 86 4.12 23.42 2.26
C GLY A 86 3.41 23.44 3.61
N ASP A 87 2.44 24.34 3.77
CA ASP A 87 1.71 24.61 5.02
C ASP A 87 0.79 23.44 5.44
N GLY A 88 0.82 22.33 4.68
CA GLY A 88 0.16 21.07 4.97
C GLY A 88 -1.32 21.02 4.59
N GLY A 89 -1.89 22.07 4.00
CA GLY A 89 -3.27 22.09 3.54
C GLY A 89 -3.40 22.29 2.02
N VAL A 90 -4.59 21.97 1.51
CA VAL A 90 -4.95 22.08 0.10
C VAL A 90 -6.30 22.77 0.00
N ASP A 91 -6.41 23.72 -0.94
CA ASP A 91 -7.66 24.38 -1.30
C ASP A 91 -8.49 23.52 -2.26
N PHE A 92 -9.77 23.37 -1.96
CA PHE A 92 -10.74 22.74 -2.84
C PHE A 92 -11.91 23.66 -3.10
N ASN A 93 -12.28 23.80 -4.37
CA ASN A 93 -13.52 24.46 -4.73
C ASN A 93 -14.68 23.46 -4.64
N ILE A 94 -15.61 23.69 -3.70
CA ILE A 94 -16.83 22.91 -3.53
C ILE A 94 -18.00 23.86 -3.73
N ASP A 95 -18.79 23.63 -4.77
CA ASP A 95 -19.95 24.48 -5.13
C ASP A 95 -19.61 25.98 -5.20
N GLY A 96 -18.45 26.32 -5.77
CA GLY A 96 -18.01 27.71 -5.91
C GLY A 96 -17.42 28.33 -4.63
N LYS A 97 -17.28 27.56 -3.55
CA LYS A 97 -16.61 27.99 -2.32
C LYS A 97 -15.27 27.33 -2.17
N ASP A 98 -14.24 28.12 -1.92
CA ASP A 98 -12.92 27.60 -1.60
C ASP A 98 -12.91 27.14 -0.14
N VAL A 99 -12.60 25.86 0.05
CA VAL A 99 -12.56 25.19 1.34
C VAL A 99 -11.14 24.67 1.55
N TRP A 100 -10.48 25.20 2.57
CA TRP A 100 -9.16 24.75 3.00
C TRP A 100 -9.26 23.48 3.84
N PHE A 101 -8.45 22.46 3.52
CA PHE A 101 -8.31 21.31 4.42
C PHE A 101 -6.93 20.68 4.42
N PHE A 102 -6.62 20.05 5.56
CA PHE A 102 -5.45 19.19 5.72
C PHE A 102 -5.78 17.78 5.19
N PRO A 103 -5.11 17.32 4.12
CA PRO A 103 -5.27 15.96 3.65
C PRO A 103 -4.65 14.99 4.66
N ARG A 104 -5.39 13.93 5.01
CA ARG A 104 -4.86 12.80 5.79
C ARG A 104 -5.15 11.50 5.06
N ILE A 105 -4.12 10.69 4.82
CA ILE A 105 -4.31 9.32 4.37
C ILE A 105 -4.82 8.51 5.56
N SER A 106 -6.06 8.03 5.49
CA SER A 106 -6.71 7.30 6.59
C SER A 106 -6.61 5.79 6.42
N THR A 107 -6.62 5.30 5.18
CA THR A 107 -6.75 3.87 4.89
C THR A 107 -6.10 3.55 3.54
N ILE A 108 -5.45 2.39 3.47
CA ILE A 108 -5.01 1.77 2.21
C ILE A 108 -5.86 0.52 2.02
N ILE A 109 -6.63 0.47 0.93
CA ILE A 109 -7.43 -0.67 0.51
C ILE A 109 -6.65 -1.39 -0.58
N CYS A 110 -6.42 -2.67 -0.37
CA CYS A 110 -5.89 -3.61 -1.35
C CYS A 110 -6.42 -4.99 -1.01
N ASP A 111 -6.47 -5.89 -1.99
CA ASP A 111 -6.71 -7.28 -1.72
C ASP A 111 -5.51 -7.91 -1.00
N TRP A 112 -5.73 -9.09 -0.47
CA TRP A 112 -4.82 -9.67 0.51
C TRP A 112 -3.43 -10.01 -0.05
N PRO A 113 -3.24 -10.57 -1.25
CA PRO A 113 -1.90 -10.81 -1.81
C PRO A 113 -1.10 -9.51 -2.01
N GLU A 114 -1.77 -8.43 -2.39
CA GLU A 114 -1.24 -7.11 -2.64
C GLU A 114 -0.85 -6.47 -1.31
N ALA A 115 -1.73 -6.50 -0.31
CA ALA A 115 -1.44 -6.09 1.05
C ALA A 115 -0.20 -6.80 1.59
N CYS A 116 -0.13 -8.13 1.43
CA CYS A 116 1.01 -8.95 1.83
C CYS A 116 2.30 -8.59 1.08
N THR A 117 2.19 -8.19 -0.19
CA THR A 117 3.34 -7.74 -1.00
C THR A 117 3.86 -6.39 -0.51
N PHE A 118 2.95 -5.48 -0.14
CA PHE A 118 3.26 -4.11 0.27
C PHE A 118 3.79 -4.00 1.70
N SER A 119 3.16 -4.69 2.64
CA SER A 119 3.58 -4.68 4.04
C SER A 119 4.67 -5.70 4.34
N LEU A 120 4.92 -6.64 3.42
CA LEU A 120 5.70 -7.86 3.67
C LEU A 120 5.22 -8.67 4.88
N THR A 121 3.98 -8.47 5.32
CA THR A 121 3.40 -9.20 6.44
C THR A 121 2.38 -10.20 5.93
N TYR A 122 2.51 -11.44 6.41
CA TYR A 122 1.57 -12.55 6.22
C TYR A 122 1.67 -13.33 4.88
N LYS A 123 1.97 -14.64 4.98
CA LYS A 123 1.99 -15.66 3.90
C LYS A 123 2.87 -15.48 2.64
N SER A 124 4.03 -14.82 2.71
CA SER A 124 5.16 -15.41 1.97
C SER A 124 5.43 -16.77 2.62
N ALA A 125 5.41 -17.88 1.86
CA ALA A 125 5.75 -19.21 2.40
C ALA A 125 7.09 -19.22 3.17
N ASN A 126 7.94 -18.22 2.91
CA ASN A 126 9.25 -17.97 3.48
C ASN A 126 9.30 -16.70 4.38
N SER A 127 8.20 -16.29 5.01
CA SER A 127 8.28 -15.21 6.02
C SER A 127 8.73 -15.77 7.36
N ASN A 128 9.82 -15.22 7.90
CA ASN A 128 10.30 -15.53 9.24
C ASN A 128 9.49 -14.84 10.32
N TYR A 129 8.69 -13.81 10.01
CA TYR A 129 7.84 -13.11 10.97
C TYR A 129 6.41 -13.07 10.42
N PRO A 130 5.55 -14.00 10.85
CA PRO A 130 4.22 -14.18 10.27
C PRO A 130 3.22 -13.13 10.76
N CYS A 131 3.52 -12.40 11.84
CA CYS A 131 2.62 -11.44 12.48
C CYS A 131 3.07 -10.01 12.19
N HIS A 132 2.11 -9.11 11.93
CA HIS A 132 2.39 -7.70 11.63
C HIS A 132 2.50 -6.81 12.87
N PHE A 133 2.03 -7.30 14.01
CA PHE A 133 2.13 -6.63 15.32
C PHE A 133 3.23 -7.20 16.20
N CYS A 134 3.53 -8.48 16.02
CA CYS A 134 4.38 -9.23 16.92
C CYS A 134 5.60 -9.74 16.15
N LEU A 135 6.80 -9.42 16.64
CA LEU A 135 8.07 -9.81 16.04
C LEU A 135 8.43 -11.27 16.37
N VAL A 136 7.43 -12.14 16.50
CA VAL A 136 7.62 -13.56 16.80
C VAL A 136 8.10 -14.26 15.55
N GLN A 137 9.17 -15.05 15.66
CA GLN A 137 9.63 -15.85 14.53
C GLN A 137 8.65 -16.98 14.20
N LYS A 138 8.60 -17.39 12.93
CA LYS A 138 7.75 -18.49 12.46
C LYS A 138 8.02 -19.77 13.24
N GLU A 139 9.29 -20.04 13.53
CA GLU A 139 9.76 -21.20 14.27
C GLU A 139 9.31 -21.14 15.75
N ASP A 140 9.12 -19.93 16.27
CA ASP A 140 8.77 -19.65 17.66
C ASP A 140 7.26 -19.56 17.90
N LEU A 141 6.43 -19.66 16.85
CA LEU A 141 4.96 -19.64 16.97
C LEU A 141 4.39 -20.75 17.85
N ILE A 142 5.09 -21.88 17.97
CA ILE A 142 4.67 -23.02 18.81
C ILE A 142 5.07 -22.80 20.28
N ASP A 143 6.02 -21.91 20.55
CA ASP A 143 6.56 -21.70 21.89
C ASP A 143 5.87 -20.53 22.61
N ILE A 144 4.75 -20.85 23.24
CA ILE A 144 3.88 -19.92 23.97
C ILE A 144 4.55 -19.35 25.24
N ARG A 145 5.75 -19.82 25.61
CA ARG A 145 6.44 -19.40 26.85
C ARG A 145 7.55 -18.38 26.65
N LYS A 146 7.88 -18.03 25.41
CA LYS A 146 8.86 -16.97 25.16
C LYS A 146 8.21 -15.61 25.39
N ASP A 147 8.84 -14.76 26.20
CA ASP A 147 8.50 -13.34 26.26
C ASP A 147 8.83 -12.71 24.91
N GLN A 148 7.81 -12.11 24.27
CA GLN A 148 7.94 -11.55 22.92
C GLN A 148 7.86 -10.03 22.98
N LEU A 149 8.73 -9.38 22.22
CA LEU A 149 8.70 -7.94 22.01
C LEU A 149 7.47 -7.60 21.15
N ILE A 150 6.52 -6.91 21.78
CA ILE A 150 5.36 -6.33 21.10
C ILE A 150 5.77 -4.92 20.70
N ASP A 151 5.73 -4.61 19.40
CA ASP A 151 5.84 -3.22 18.95
C ASP A 151 4.56 -2.51 19.41
N THR A 152 4.67 -1.70 20.45
CA THR A 152 3.57 -0.83 20.88
C THR A 152 3.64 0.46 20.06
N PRO A 153 2.50 0.96 19.57
CA PRO A 153 2.45 2.13 18.71
C PRO A 153 2.93 3.42 19.38
#